data_AF-W4Q7Y3-F1
#
_entry.id   AF-W4Q7Y3-F1
#
_cell.length_a   1.000
_cell.length_b   1.000
_cell.length_c   1.000
_cell.angle_alpha   90.00
_cell.angle_beta   90.00
_cell.angle_gamma   90.00
#
_symmetry.space_group_name_H-M   'P 1'
#
loop_
_entity.id
_entity.type
_entity.pdbx_description
1 polymer ?
#
loop_
_entity_poly.entity_id
_entity_poly.type
_entity_poly.pdbx_seq_one_letter_code
_entity_poly.pdbx_strand_id
1 'polypeptide(L)'
;MKRLIVLFTVMIFALLLVACGNNEETSQQSTSDSESNTDSNSNEESVHLTMSIAAGQNPERFRWEAEAFTEKYPHVTVEVVEYEEDWYNQNAVRLFNSSDRPDVAFFWLTGFYDSIVNSGALLPLDDLYESEGWYDVLPESTVEGAISQMGINMELHTLLL
;
A
#
# COMPACT_ATOMS: atom_id res chain seq x y z
N MET A 1 -45.57 -31.66 18.66
CA MET A 1 -45.06 -31.66 17.27
C MET A 1 -44.25 -30.40 16.88
N LYS A 2 -43.74 -29.59 17.83
CA LYS A 2 -42.80 -28.49 17.53
C LYS A 2 -41.34 -28.83 17.89
N ARG A 3 -41.13 -29.81 18.78
CA ARG A 3 -39.79 -30.31 19.16
C ARG A 3 -39.21 -31.35 18.18
N LEU A 4 -40.03 -31.90 17.27
CA LEU A 4 -39.57 -32.83 16.23
C LEU A 4 -39.03 -32.13 14.98
N ILE A 5 -39.40 -30.86 14.78
CA ILE A 5 -38.96 -30.06 13.61
C ILE A 5 -37.53 -29.57 13.80
N VAL A 6 -37.13 -29.24 15.04
CA VAL A 6 -35.77 -28.77 15.36
C VAL A 6 -34.71 -29.87 15.17
N LEU A 7 -35.09 -31.14 15.36
CA LEU A 7 -34.16 -32.28 15.25
C LEU A 7 -33.90 -32.67 13.79
N PHE A 8 -34.77 -32.30 12.85
CA PHE A 8 -34.61 -32.62 11.42
C PHE A 8 -33.74 -31.59 10.69
N THR A 9 -33.73 -30.32 11.13
CA THR A 9 -32.95 -29.24 10.49
C THR A 9 -31.45 -29.30 10.81
N VAL A 10 -31.05 -29.86 11.96
CA VAL A 10 -29.63 -30.00 12.35
C VAL A 10 -28.92 -31.14 11.60
N MET A 11 -29.67 -32.14 11.12
CA MET A 11 -29.10 -33.31 10.44
C MET A 11 -28.70 -33.03 8.97
N ILE A 12 -29.27 -32.01 8.34
CA ILE A 12 -29.01 -31.64 6.93
C ILE A 12 -27.71 -30.84 6.74
N PHE A 13 -27.20 -30.19 7.79
CA PHE A 13 -26.00 -29.34 7.68
C PHE A 13 -24.67 -30.13 7.70
N ALA A 14 -24.70 -31.43 8.02
CA ALA A 14 -23.50 -32.25 8.19
C ALA A 14 -23.02 -32.96 6.90
N LEU A 15 -23.71 -32.79 5.76
CA LEU A 15 -23.43 -33.55 4.53
C LEU A 15 -22.64 -32.77 3.45
N LEU A 16 -22.19 -31.54 3.72
CA LEU A 16 -21.56 -30.68 2.70
C LEU A 16 -20.02 -30.69 2.68
N LEU A 17 -19.36 -31.60 3.40
CA LEU A 17 -17.88 -31.60 3.55
C LEU A 17 -17.12 -32.77 2.89
N VAL A 18 -17.74 -33.54 1.99
CA VAL A 18 -17.04 -34.57 1.19
C VAL A 18 -17.37 -34.39 -0.29
N ALA A 19 -16.61 -33.52 -0.97
CA ALA A 19 -16.53 -33.49 -2.44
C ALA A 19 -15.38 -32.59 -2.91
N CYS A 20 -14.14 -33.04 -2.72
CA CYS A 20 -13.03 -32.79 -3.65
C CYS A 20 -11.91 -33.77 -3.34
N GLY A 21 -12.08 -34.99 -3.86
CA GLY A 21 -11.01 -35.95 -4.03
C GLY A 21 -11.21 -36.57 -5.40
N ASN A 22 -10.43 -36.13 -6.38
CA ASN A 22 -10.24 -36.87 -7.62
C ASN A 22 -8.77 -36.82 -8.03
N ASN A 23 -8.10 -37.95 -7.83
CA ASN A 23 -6.87 -38.31 -8.51
C ASN A 23 -7.22 -38.91 -9.86
N GLU A 24 -6.50 -38.55 -10.92
CA GLU A 24 -6.26 -39.44 -12.05
C GLU A 24 -4.80 -39.30 -12.49
N GLU A 25 -4.10 -40.44 -12.47
CA GLU A 25 -2.73 -40.63 -12.94
C GLU A 25 -2.70 -40.78 -14.48
N THR A 26 -1.66 -40.27 -15.14
CA THR A 26 -0.69 -41.06 -15.93
C THR A 26 -0.03 -40.27 -17.07
N SER A 27 1.29 -40.08 -16.90
CA SER A 27 2.40 -40.11 -17.86
C SER A 27 2.36 -39.32 -19.18
N GLN A 28 3.29 -38.36 -19.32
CA GLN A 28 4.29 -38.43 -20.39
C GLN A 28 5.53 -37.57 -20.11
N GLN A 29 6.69 -38.23 -20.17
CA GLN A 29 8.04 -37.67 -20.11
C GLN A 29 8.43 -37.08 -21.48
N SER A 30 9.05 -35.89 -21.49
CA SER A 30 10.15 -35.51 -22.39
C SER A 30 10.78 -34.16 -21.98
N THR A 31 12.04 -34.26 -21.51
CA THR A 31 13.22 -33.41 -21.79
C THR A 31 13.11 -31.87 -21.84
N SER A 32 13.86 -31.25 -20.91
CA SER A 32 14.70 -30.04 -20.97
C SER A 32 14.42 -28.98 -22.05
N ASP A 33 14.15 -27.75 -21.60
CA ASP A 33 15.19 -26.72 -21.56
C ASP A 33 14.94 -25.76 -20.39
N SER A 34 16.00 -25.55 -19.59
CA SER A 34 16.08 -24.55 -18.54
C SER A 34 16.50 -23.23 -19.14
N GLU A 35 15.70 -22.19 -18.98
CA GLU A 35 16.18 -20.83 -18.81
C GLU A 35 15.18 -20.02 -17.97
N SER A 36 15.38 -20.12 -16.66
CA SER A 36 15.13 -19.12 -15.62
C SER A 36 13.84 -18.29 -15.72
N ASN A 37 12.69 -18.91 -15.50
CA ASN A 37 11.62 -18.22 -14.78
C ASN A 37 12.05 -18.14 -13.32
N THR A 38 12.38 -16.93 -12.87
CA THR A 38 12.39 -16.61 -11.44
C THR A 38 10.93 -16.63 -10.98
N ASP A 39 10.44 -17.84 -10.73
CA ASP A 39 9.30 -18.09 -9.85
C ASP A 39 9.76 -17.72 -8.43
N SER A 40 9.73 -16.43 -8.11
CA SER A 40 9.66 -15.99 -6.72
C SER A 40 8.21 -16.13 -6.27
N ASN A 41 7.75 -17.37 -6.14
CA ASN A 41 6.59 -17.69 -5.33
C ASN A 41 7.06 -17.80 -3.86
N SER A 42 7.61 -16.70 -3.35
CA SER A 42 7.58 -16.42 -1.92
C SER A 42 6.12 -16.23 -1.56
N ASN A 43 5.62 -16.94 -0.54
CA ASN A 43 4.36 -16.57 0.11
C ASN A 43 4.56 -15.18 0.75
N GLU A 44 4.49 -14.14 -0.08
CA GLU A 44 4.55 -12.77 0.38
C GLU A 44 3.25 -12.49 1.14
N GLU A 45 3.41 -12.01 2.37
CA GLU A 45 2.29 -11.65 3.21
C GLU A 45 1.44 -10.58 2.51
N SER A 46 0.12 -10.69 2.61
CA SER A 46 -0.77 -9.70 2.03
C SER A 46 -0.59 -8.38 2.77
N VAL A 47 -0.13 -7.35 2.05
CA VAL A 47 0.05 -5.99 2.57
C VAL A 47 -1.08 -5.11 2.06
N HIS A 48 -1.64 -4.30 2.96
CA HIS A 48 -2.63 -3.29 2.62
C HIS A 48 -2.10 -1.93 3.05
N LEU A 49 -2.01 -1.00 2.10
CA LEU A 49 -1.52 0.36 2.30
C LEU A 49 -2.65 1.35 2.02
N THR A 50 -2.66 2.43 2.79
CA THR A 50 -3.55 3.57 2.60
C THR A 50 -2.75 4.78 2.14
N MET A 51 -3.23 5.43 1.08
CA MET A 51 -2.64 6.63 0.52
C MET A 51 -3.62 7.80 0.62
N SER A 52 -3.30 8.84 1.38
CA SER A 52 -4.13 10.04 1.43
C SER A 52 -3.72 11.08 0.40
N ILE A 53 -4.72 11.67 -0.26
CA ILE A 53 -4.54 12.75 -1.23
C ILE A 53 -5.58 13.85 -1.05
N ALA A 54 -5.28 15.04 -1.56
CA ALA A 54 -6.26 16.09 -1.73
C ALA A 54 -6.96 15.98 -3.09
N ALA A 55 -8.27 16.24 -3.11
CA ALA A 55 -9.13 16.12 -4.30
C ALA A 55 -8.66 16.96 -5.50
N GLY A 56 -8.06 18.13 -5.27
CA GLY A 56 -7.51 18.95 -6.36
C GLY A 56 -6.23 18.40 -7.01
N GLN A 57 -5.67 17.31 -6.48
CA GLN A 57 -4.38 16.75 -6.91
C GLN A 57 -4.56 15.54 -7.83
N ASN A 58 -5.48 15.63 -8.79
CA ASN A 58 -5.74 14.59 -9.80
C ASN A 58 -5.86 13.15 -9.23
N PRO A 59 -6.94 12.85 -8.48
CA PRO A 59 -7.15 11.55 -7.85
C PRO A 59 -7.07 10.35 -8.79
N GLU A 60 -7.53 10.51 -10.03
CA GLU A 60 -7.50 9.46 -11.05
C GLU A 60 -6.07 9.01 -11.39
N ARG A 61 -5.11 9.93 -11.39
CA ARG A 61 -3.70 9.59 -11.58
C ARG A 61 -3.19 8.71 -10.45
N PHE A 62 -3.48 9.06 -9.20
CA PHE A 62 -3.04 8.27 -8.04
C PHE A 62 -3.69 6.90 -7.98
N ARG A 63 -4.99 6.79 -8.32
CA ARG A 63 -5.68 5.49 -8.42
C ARG A 63 -5.06 4.62 -9.50
N TRP A 64 -4.77 5.18 -10.67
CA TRP A 64 -4.07 4.46 -11.74
C TRP A 64 -2.66 3.99 -11.33
N GLU A 65 -1.89 4.82 -10.63
CA GLU A 65 -0.57 4.46 -10.11
C GLU A 65 -0.65 3.35 -9.04
N ALA A 66 -1.63 3.42 -8.15
CA ALA A 66 -1.92 2.39 -7.16
C ALA A 66 -2.31 1.05 -7.80
N GLU A 67 -3.13 1.08 -8.85
CA GLU A 67 -3.50 -0.11 -9.63
C GLU A 67 -2.28 -0.72 -10.34
N ALA A 68 -1.47 0.09 -11.02
CA ALA A 68 -0.26 -0.37 -11.69
C ALA A 68 0.77 -0.95 -10.70
N PHE A 69 0.87 -0.38 -9.50
CA PHE A 69 1.69 -0.92 -8.43
C PHE A 69 1.19 -2.28 -7.94
N THR A 70 -0.13 -2.41 -7.73
CA THR A 70 -0.79 -3.66 -7.34
C THR A 70 -0.65 -4.75 -8.42
N GLU A 71 -0.72 -4.39 -9.70
CA GLU A 71 -0.50 -5.34 -10.80
C GLU A 71 0.94 -5.89 -10.80
N LYS A 72 1.92 -5.04 -10.49
CA LYS A 72 3.33 -5.45 -10.38
C LYS A 72 3.63 -6.23 -9.10
N TYR A 73 2.94 -5.91 -8.01
CA TYR A 73 3.09 -6.55 -6.70
C TYR A 73 1.73 -7.05 -6.21
N PRO A 74 1.26 -8.22 -6.67
CA PRO A 74 -0.11 -8.69 -6.40
C PRO A 74 -0.43 -8.95 -4.92
N HIS A 75 0.61 -9.05 -4.07
CA HIS A 75 0.46 -9.18 -2.62
C HIS A 75 0.22 -7.84 -1.91
N VAL A 76 0.42 -6.70 -2.60
CA VAL A 76 0.20 -5.35 -2.04
C VAL A 76 -1.05 -4.73 -2.65
N THR A 77 -1.93 -4.20 -1.81
CA THR A 77 -3.07 -3.39 -2.24
C THR A 77 -2.92 -1.97 -1.71
N VAL A 78 -3.24 -0.97 -2.53
CA VAL A 78 -3.16 0.44 -2.15
C VAL A 78 -4.54 1.09 -2.26
N GLU A 79 -5.09 1.53 -1.14
CA GLU A 79 -6.34 2.30 -1.08
C GLU A 79 -6.04 3.79 -1.13
N VAL A 80 -6.50 4.47 -2.20
CA VAL A 80 -6.39 5.93 -2.31
C VAL A 80 -7.60 6.59 -1.63
N VAL A 81 -7.34 7.24 -0.49
CA VAL A 81 -8.30 8.00 0.30
C VAL A 81 -8.22 9.47 -0.08
N GLU A 82 -9.32 9.99 -0.59
CA GLU A 82 -9.41 11.36 -1.08
C GLU A 82 -10.11 12.25 -0.06
N TYR A 83 -9.51 13.42 0.20
CA TYR A 83 -10.05 14.44 1.09
C TYR A 83 -10.29 15.75 0.32
N GLU A 84 -11.28 16.51 0.76
CA GLU A 84 -11.44 17.90 0.32
C GLU A 84 -10.16 18.69 0.63
N GLU A 85 -9.71 19.51 -0.31
CA GLU A 85 -8.36 20.11 -0.32
C GLU A 85 -8.11 21.04 0.87
N ASP A 86 -9.03 21.97 1.14
CA ASP A 86 -8.88 22.94 2.24
C ASP A 86 -8.91 22.23 3.60
N TRP A 87 -9.80 21.25 3.75
CA TRP A 87 -9.89 20.42 4.94
C TRP A 87 -8.59 19.64 5.15
N TYR A 88 -8.07 18.99 4.11
CA TYR A 88 -6.87 18.17 4.19
C TYR A 88 -5.65 19.00 4.56
N ASN A 89 -5.48 20.17 3.92
CA ASN A 89 -4.39 21.09 4.23
C ASN A 89 -4.41 21.54 5.71
N GLN A 90 -5.58 21.92 6.22
CA GLN A 90 -5.73 22.41 7.60
C GLN A 90 -5.66 21.32 8.68
N ASN A 91 -5.96 20.06 8.32
CA ASN A 91 -6.07 18.96 9.29
C ASN A 91 -4.95 17.92 9.17
N ALA A 92 -4.04 18.03 8.21
CA ALA A 92 -2.99 17.02 7.96
C ALA A 92 -2.15 16.71 9.21
N VAL A 93 -1.70 17.72 9.97
CA VAL A 93 -0.94 17.48 11.22
C VAL A 93 -1.74 16.59 12.19
N ARG A 94 -3.04 16.86 12.36
CA ARG A 94 -3.91 16.06 13.22
C ARG A 94 -4.13 14.66 12.64
N LEU A 95 -4.40 14.56 11.35
CA LEU A 95 -4.65 13.29 10.66
C LEU A 95 -3.44 12.36 10.76
N PHE A 96 -2.25 12.87 10.45
CA PHE A 96 -1.01 12.09 10.39
C PHE A 96 -0.51 11.64 11.78
N ASN A 97 -0.96 12.32 12.85
CA ASN A 97 -0.69 11.91 14.23
C ASN A 97 -1.83 11.11 14.87
N SER A 98 -2.87 10.75 14.11
CA SER A 98 -4.06 10.05 14.64
C SER A 98 -3.93 8.52 14.51
N SER A 99 -4.90 7.81 15.08
CA SER A 99 -5.07 6.36 14.82
C SER A 99 -5.40 6.05 13.37
N ASP A 100 -5.97 7.02 12.66
CA ASP A 100 -6.44 6.89 11.29
C ASP A 100 -5.44 7.50 10.31
N ARG A 101 -4.16 7.59 10.71
CA ARG A 101 -3.09 8.08 9.84
C ARG A 101 -2.97 7.15 8.61
N PRO A 102 -2.76 7.72 7.42
CA PRO A 102 -2.44 6.91 6.26
C PRO A 102 -1.01 6.35 6.35
N ASP A 103 -0.68 5.34 5.57
CA ASP A 103 0.70 4.83 5.44
C ASP A 103 1.54 5.73 4.52
N VAL A 104 0.86 6.32 3.53
CA VAL A 104 1.45 7.18 2.51
C VAL A 104 0.59 8.42 2.33
N ALA A 105 1.19 9.60 2.16
CA ALA A 105 0.45 10.84 2.00
C ALA A 105 1.04 11.74 0.93
N PHE A 106 0.21 12.19 -0.01
CA PHE A 106 0.57 13.40 -0.75
C PHE A 106 0.43 14.61 0.18
N PHE A 107 1.42 15.49 0.21
CA PHE A 107 1.29 16.81 0.83
C PHE A 107 2.22 17.83 0.16
N TRP A 108 1.86 19.10 0.22
CA TRP A 108 2.67 20.19 -0.33
C TRP A 108 3.86 20.50 0.60
N LEU A 109 5.02 20.83 0.04
CA LEU A 109 6.20 21.30 0.80
C LEU A 109 6.07 22.77 1.27
N THR A 110 4.84 23.22 1.52
CA THR A 110 4.51 24.59 1.95
C THR A 110 3.38 24.56 2.98
N GLY A 111 3.11 25.69 3.62
CA GLY A 111 2.01 25.80 4.58
C GLY A 111 2.31 25.00 5.86
N PHE A 112 1.49 24.00 6.17
CA PHE A 112 1.61 23.19 7.39
C PHE A 112 2.71 22.12 7.33
N TYR A 113 3.47 22.04 6.24
CA TYR A 113 4.54 21.03 6.08
C TYR A 113 5.52 21.00 7.25
N ASP A 114 6.08 22.15 7.64
CA ASP A 114 7.02 22.24 8.77
C ASP A 114 6.37 21.77 10.08
N SER A 115 5.07 22.00 10.26
CA SER A 115 4.36 21.52 11.44
C SER A 115 4.22 20.00 11.46
N ILE A 116 4.06 19.38 10.28
CA ILE A 116 4.02 17.93 10.13
C ILE A 116 5.40 17.33 10.45
N VAL A 117 6.47 17.88 9.86
CA VAL A 117 7.86 17.45 10.13
C VAL A 117 8.18 17.56 11.63
N ASN A 118 7.93 18.73 12.22
CA ASN A 118 8.21 18.98 13.64
C ASN A 118 7.35 18.16 14.60
N SER A 119 6.20 17.63 14.15
CA SER A 119 5.38 16.72 14.95
C SER A 119 5.99 15.32 15.08
N GLY A 120 6.96 14.97 14.24
CA GLY A 120 7.56 13.64 14.19
C GLY A 120 6.66 12.59 13.52
N ALA A 121 5.66 13.02 12.76
CA ALA A 121 4.74 12.13 12.08
C ALA A 121 5.36 11.41 10.87
N LEU A 122 6.46 11.94 10.31
CA LEU A 122 7.05 11.43 9.07
C LEU A 122 8.24 10.51 9.36
N LEU A 123 8.35 9.43 8.59
CA LEU A 123 9.53 8.57 8.60
C LEU A 123 10.66 9.23 7.78
N PRO A 124 11.85 9.52 8.35
CA PRO A 124 12.98 10.02 7.58
C PRO A 124 13.35 9.04 6.45
N LEU A 125 13.60 9.56 5.25
CA LEU A 125 13.95 8.75 4.07
C LEU A 125 15.43 8.88 3.68
N ASP A 126 16.26 9.59 4.45
CA ASP A 126 17.69 9.80 4.18
C ASP A 126 18.41 8.52 3.73
N ASP A 127 18.20 7.42 4.46
CA ASP A 127 18.83 6.13 4.16
C ASP A 127 18.39 5.57 2.80
N LEU A 128 17.13 5.78 2.41
CA LEU A 128 16.59 5.36 1.12
C LEU A 128 17.13 6.22 -0.02
N TYR A 129 17.29 7.53 0.21
CA TYR A 129 17.93 8.44 -0.73
C TYR A 129 19.36 8.04 -1.05
N GLU A 130 20.12 7.66 -0.02
CA GLU A 130 21.48 7.20 -0.17
C GLU A 130 21.53 5.83 -0.88
N SER A 131 20.70 4.86 -0.45
CA SER A 131 20.75 3.50 -1.01
C SER A 131 20.33 3.43 -2.47
N GLU A 132 19.35 4.24 -2.87
CA GLU A 132 18.84 4.30 -4.24
C GLU A 132 19.62 5.29 -5.12
N GLY A 133 20.61 6.00 -4.56
CA GLY A 133 21.44 6.97 -5.31
C GLY A 133 20.66 8.18 -5.80
N TRP A 134 19.56 8.53 -5.13
CA TRP A 134 18.63 9.57 -5.55
C TRP A 134 19.25 10.97 -5.51
N TYR A 135 20.22 11.20 -4.60
CA TYR A 135 20.99 12.45 -4.55
C TYR A 135 21.73 12.78 -5.86
N ASP A 136 22.12 11.77 -6.64
CA ASP A 136 22.88 11.97 -7.88
C ASP A 136 22.00 12.22 -9.10
N VAL A 137 20.72 11.84 -9.02
CA VAL A 137 19.77 11.89 -10.15
C VAL A 137 18.86 13.12 -10.07
N LEU A 138 18.57 13.59 -8.85
CA LEU A 138 17.62 14.66 -8.62
C LEU A 138 18.33 16.02 -8.63
N PRO A 139 17.70 17.07 -9.21
CA PRO A 139 18.30 18.39 -9.23
C PRO A 139 18.62 18.90 -7.81
N GLU A 140 19.75 19.60 -7.64
CA GLU A 140 20.16 20.13 -6.33
C GLU A 140 19.07 21.01 -5.69
N SER A 141 18.34 21.80 -6.47
CA SER A 141 17.21 22.60 -5.97
C SER A 141 16.05 21.78 -5.38
N THR A 142 15.85 20.56 -5.89
CA THR A 142 14.84 19.61 -5.45
C THR A 142 15.23 19.04 -4.09
N VAL A 143 16.50 18.65 -3.99
CA VAL A 143 17.13 18.13 -2.78
C VAL A 143 17.20 19.22 -1.70
N GLU A 144 17.74 20.40 -2.00
CA GLU A 144 17.83 21.52 -1.05
C GLU A 144 16.47 22.10 -0.66
N GLY A 145 15.50 22.19 -1.59
CA GLY A 145 14.16 22.70 -1.29
C GLY A 145 13.43 21.84 -0.26
N ALA A 146 13.66 20.53 -0.30
CA ALA A 146 13.20 19.58 0.69
C ALA A 146 14.01 19.66 1.99
N ILE A 147 15.33 19.65 1.91
CA ILE A 147 16.23 19.58 3.08
C ILE A 147 16.25 20.88 3.90
N SER A 148 16.21 22.04 3.25
CA SER A 148 16.44 23.35 3.86
C SER A 148 15.29 23.83 4.76
N GLN A 149 14.06 23.38 4.53
CA GLN A 149 12.92 23.64 5.45
C GLN A 149 12.89 22.67 6.64
N MET A 150 13.56 21.52 6.54
CA MET A 150 13.38 20.42 7.48
C MET A 150 14.50 20.25 8.51
N GLY A 151 15.75 20.57 8.21
CA GLY A 151 16.86 20.10 9.07
C GLY A 151 16.92 18.56 9.23
N ILE A 152 16.17 17.81 8.41
CA ILE A 152 16.04 16.35 8.33
C ILE A 152 15.65 16.04 6.87
N ASN A 153 16.33 15.15 6.13
CA ASN A 153 16.16 15.06 4.67
C ASN A 153 14.98 14.15 4.25
N MET A 154 14.13 14.60 3.30
CA MET A 154 13.11 13.73 2.65
C MET A 154 12.53 14.40 1.38
N GLU A 155 12.48 13.80 0.17
CA GLU A 155 11.75 14.46 -0.94
C GLU A 155 10.25 14.12 -1.07
N LEU A 156 9.59 15.13 -1.65
CA LEU A 156 8.56 15.22 -2.70
C LEU A 156 7.41 14.21 -2.83
N HIS A 157 6.23 14.84 -2.71
CA HIS A 157 4.88 14.44 -3.14
C HIS A 157 4.33 13.13 -2.59
N THR A 158 5.11 12.37 -1.82
CA THR A 158 4.67 11.14 -1.20
C THR A 158 5.43 10.95 0.11
N LEU A 159 4.82 11.43 1.19
CA LEU A 159 5.28 11.25 2.56
C LEU A 159 4.97 9.83 3.01
N LEU A 160 5.94 9.15 3.62
CA LEU A 160 5.72 7.91 4.37
C LEU A 160 5.50 8.27 5.86
N LEU A 161 4.50 7.63 6.47
CA LEU A 161 3.95 7.95 7.80
C LEU A 161 4.05 6.80 8.82
#